data_AF-A0A1H0SW39-F1
#
_entry.id   AF-A0A1H0SW39-F1
#
_cell.length_a   1.000
_cell.length_b   1.000
_cell.length_c   1.000
_cell.angle_alpha   90.00
_cell.angle_beta   90.00
_cell.angle_gamma   90.00
#
_symmetry.space_group_name_H-M   'P 1'
#
loop_
_entity.id
_entity.type
_entity.pdbx_description
1 polymer ?
#
loop_
_entity_poly.entity_id
_entity_poly.type
_entity_poly.pdbx_seq_one_letter_code
_entity_poly.pdbx_strand_id
1 'polypeptide(L)'
;MKIKNLVILSSILLNVILSFLLYNEATRVDPGPVDIGVAFKDAVRYEEYSLAKTLMAEARVEHISEEILKEVNEIMSASTSFRTYELLEFDNGEMVLLNLTPDNKYHIQDVMIIPDDQKRIFK
;
A
#
# COMPACT_ATOMS: atom_id res chain seq x y z
N MET A 1 -40.63 -12.49 33.55
CA MET A 1 -39.76 -11.31 33.77
C MET A 1 -38.29 -11.57 33.43
N LYS A 2 -37.69 -12.69 33.86
CA LYS A 2 -36.26 -13.00 33.62
C LYS A 2 -35.88 -13.13 32.13
N ILE A 3 -36.70 -13.79 31.32
CA ILE A 3 -36.43 -14.01 29.88
C ILE A 3 -36.48 -12.69 29.10
N LYS A 4 -37.46 -11.82 29.38
CA LYS A 4 -37.58 -10.50 28.74
C LYS A 4 -36.36 -9.63 29.02
N ASN A 5 -35.88 -9.64 30.27
CA ASN A 5 -34.67 -8.90 30.66
C ASN A 5 -33.41 -9.48 29.99
N LEU A 6 -33.33 -10.81 29.84
CA LEU A 6 -32.23 -11.48 29.13
C LEU A 6 -32.20 -11.09 27.64
N VAL A 7 -33.35 -11.09 26.97
CA VAL A 7 -33.47 -10.67 25.57
C VAL A 7 -33.05 -9.20 25.42
N ILE A 8 -33.54 -8.31 26.28
CA ILE A 8 -33.16 -6.89 26.26
C ILE A 8 -31.64 -6.73 26.45
N LEU A 9 -31.05 -7.44 27.42
CA LEU A 9 -29.62 -7.39 27.67
C LEU A 9 -28.81 -7.89 26.46
N SER A 10 -29.26 -8.97 25.82
CA SER A 10 -28.62 -9.52 24.63
C SER A 10 -28.69 -8.57 23.43
N SER A 11 -29.82 -7.88 23.23
CA SER A 11 -29.96 -6.87 22.18
C SER A 11 -29.06 -5.67 22.41
N ILE A 12 -28.94 -5.20 23.66
CA ILE A 12 -28.02 -4.10 24.00
C ILE A 12 -26.58 -4.52 23.74
N LEU A 13 -26.17 -5.70 24.21
CA LEU A 13 -24.81 -6.22 24.01
C LEU A 13 -24.48 -6.37 22.53
N LEU A 14 -25.41 -6.90 21.72
CA LEU A 14 -25.23 -7.05 20.29
C LEU A 14 -25.03 -5.69 19.60
N ASN A 15 -25.82 -4.67 19.97
CA ASN A 15 -25.66 -3.32 19.42
C ASN A 15 -24.31 -2.68 19.81
N VAL A 16 -23.82 -2.92 21.02
CA VAL A 16 -22.49 -2.45 21.45
C VAL A 16 -21.38 -3.13 20.64
N ILE A 17 -21.47 -4.45 20.42
CA ILE A 17 -20.49 -5.19 19.62
C ILE A 17 -20.50 -4.72 18.16
N LEU A 18 -21.69 -4.56 17.55
CA LEU A 18 -21.83 -4.03 16.19
C LEU A 18 -21.25 -2.62 16.07
N SER A 19 -21.52 -1.76 17.06
CA SER A 19 -20.97 -0.39 17.08
C SER A 19 -19.44 -0.40 17.16
N PHE A 20 -18.87 -1.32 17.97
CA PHE A 20 -17.43 -1.48 18.07
C PHE A 20 -16.80 -1.99 16.77
N LEU A 21 -17.41 -2.98 16.11
CA LEU A 21 -16.94 -3.49 14.82
C LEU A 21 -17.01 -2.42 13.72
N LEU A 22 -18.12 -1.69 13.64
CA LEU A 22 -18.29 -0.58 12.69
C LEU A 22 -17.30 0.55 12.96
N TYR A 23 -17.05 0.89 14.23
CA TYR A 23 -16.06 1.88 14.60
C TYR A 23 -14.66 1.44 14.17
N ASN A 24 -14.26 0.21 14.49
CA ASN A 24 -12.95 -0.32 14.14
C ASN A 24 -12.71 -0.31 12.62
N GLU A 25 -13.70 -0.74 11.85
CA GLU A 25 -13.65 -0.70 10.38
C GLU A 25 -13.60 0.74 9.85
N ALA A 26 -14.43 1.65 10.38
CA ALA A 26 -14.44 3.05 9.97
C ALA A 26 -13.14 3.79 10.32
N THR A 27 -12.40 3.32 11.33
CA THR A 27 -11.09 3.86 11.72
C THR A 27 -9.93 3.09 11.13
N ARG A 28 -10.19 2.02 10.36
CA ARG A 28 -9.14 1.24 9.72
C ARG A 28 -8.52 2.10 8.64
N VAL A 29 -7.30 2.57 8.92
CA VAL A 29 -6.47 3.23 7.92
C VAL A 29 -5.83 2.10 7.13
N ASP A 30 -6.31 1.87 5.90
CA ASP A 30 -5.59 0.98 4.99
C ASP A 30 -4.19 1.58 4.76
N PRO A 31 -3.13 0.74 4.78
CA PRO A 31 -1.76 1.22 4.68
C PRO A 31 -1.57 1.98 3.37
N GLY A 32 -1.06 3.20 3.46
CA GLY A 32 -0.71 4.00 2.30
C GLY A 32 0.54 3.46 1.59
N PRO A 33 0.88 3.98 0.41
CA PRO A 33 2.09 3.64 -0.33
C PRO A 33 3.37 3.77 0.51
N VAL A 34 3.41 4.77 1.41
CA VAL A 34 4.53 4.96 2.34
C VAL A 34 4.63 3.81 3.33
N ASP A 35 3.51 3.37 3.91
CA ASP A 35 3.50 2.29 4.90
C ASP A 35 3.95 0.96 4.27
N ILE A 36 3.47 0.67 3.06
CA ILE A 36 3.92 -0.50 2.27
C ILE A 36 5.42 -0.40 1.95
N GLY A 37 5.88 0.78 1.51
CA GLY A 37 7.30 1.01 1.20
C GLY A 37 8.21 0.85 2.43
N VAL A 38 7.75 1.28 3.60
CA VAL A 38 8.47 1.08 4.88
C VAL A 38 8.54 -0.41 5.22
N ALA A 39 7.41 -1.12 5.16
CA ALA A 39 7.36 -2.55 5.45
C ALA A 39 8.27 -3.35 4.50
N PHE A 40 8.26 -3.03 3.21
CA PHE A 40 9.13 -3.67 2.23
C PHE A 40 10.60 -3.41 2.53
N LYS A 41 10.97 -2.15 2.77
CA LYS A 41 12.34 -1.75 3.12
C LYS A 41 12.84 -2.48 4.36
N ASP A 42 12.01 -2.58 5.40
CA ASP A 42 12.38 -3.26 6.64
C ASP A 42 12.54 -4.77 6.41
N ALA A 43 11.60 -5.41 5.69
CA ALA A 43 11.71 -6.84 5.35
C ALA A 43 12.99 -7.14 4.56
N VAL A 44 13.34 -6.33 3.56
CA VAL A 44 14.57 -6.50 2.78
C VAL A 44 15.82 -6.29 3.64
N ARG A 45 15.82 -5.28 4.52
CA ARG A 45 16.95 -4.97 5.41
C ARG A 45 17.28 -6.09 6.38
N TYR A 46 16.26 -6.79 6.87
CA TYR A 46 16.40 -7.93 7.77
C TYR A 46 16.50 -9.27 7.03
N GLU A 47 16.66 -9.24 5.69
CA GLU A 47 16.75 -10.42 4.83
C GLU A 47 15.51 -11.35 4.92
N GLU A 48 14.36 -10.81 5.33
CA GLU A 48 13.08 -11.50 5.39
C GLU A 48 12.38 -11.47 4.03
N TYR A 49 13.01 -12.03 3.00
CA TYR A 49 12.53 -11.93 1.60
C TYR A 49 11.16 -12.59 1.36
N SER A 50 10.83 -13.64 2.11
CA SER A 50 9.49 -14.22 2.10
C SER A 50 8.43 -13.22 2.52
N LEU A 51 8.72 -12.37 3.52
CA LEU A 51 7.82 -11.29 3.95
C LEU A 51 7.78 -10.16 2.92
N ALA A 52 8.91 -9.79 2.33
CA ALA A 52 8.93 -8.78 1.26
C ALA A 52 8.05 -9.20 0.06
N LYS A 53 8.04 -10.50 -0.28
CA LYS A 53 7.22 -11.06 -1.36
C LYS A 53 5.72 -11.03 -1.05
N THR A 54 5.28 -11.08 0.22
CA THR A 54 3.84 -10.99 0.55
C THR A 54 3.26 -9.60 0.32
N LEU A 55 4.11 -8.58 0.20
CA LEU A 55 3.71 -7.20 -0.10
C LEU A 55 3.51 -6.95 -1.61
N MET A 56 3.88 -7.91 -2.46
CA MET A 56 3.78 -7.78 -3.92
C MET A 56 2.41 -8.23 -4.42
N ALA A 57 1.96 -7.65 -5.52
CA ALA A 57 0.78 -8.15 -6.22
C ALA A 57 1.02 -9.60 -6.70
N GLU A 58 0.05 -10.48 -6.49
CA GLU A 58 0.17 -11.93 -6.74
C GLU A 58 0.75 -12.26 -8.13
N ALA A 59 0.23 -11.59 -9.18
CA ALA A 59 0.68 -11.76 -10.56
C ALA A 59 2.14 -11.30 -10.83
N ARG A 60 2.77 -10.61 -9.87
CA ARG A 60 4.11 -10.03 -9.98
C ARG A 60 5.11 -10.65 -9.01
N VAL A 61 4.68 -11.50 -8.07
CA VAL A 61 5.57 -12.15 -7.08
C VAL A 61 6.71 -12.90 -7.76
N GLU A 62 6.43 -13.64 -8.84
CA GLU A 62 7.44 -14.42 -9.57
C GLU A 62 8.43 -13.56 -10.37
N HIS A 63 8.11 -12.29 -10.63
CA HIS A 63 8.96 -11.39 -11.41
C HIS A 63 10.06 -10.74 -10.57
N ILE A 64 9.94 -10.76 -9.24
CA ILE A 64 10.93 -10.18 -8.33
C ILE A 64 11.68 -11.32 -7.63
N SER A 65 12.88 -11.60 -8.15
CA SER A 65 13.74 -12.65 -7.61
C SER A 65 14.41 -12.22 -6.30
N GLU A 66 14.99 -13.18 -5.58
CA GLU A 66 15.72 -12.90 -4.34
C GLU A 66 17.02 -12.14 -4.60
N GLU A 67 17.62 -12.33 -5.78
CA GLU A 67 18.78 -11.57 -6.23
C GLU A 67 18.45 -10.08 -6.32
N ILE A 68 17.28 -9.72 -6.86
CA ILE A 68 16.82 -8.32 -6.88
C ILE A 68 16.66 -7.77 -5.47
N LEU A 69 16.07 -8.55 -4.54
CA LEU A 69 15.89 -8.11 -3.15
C LEU A 69 17.24 -7.92 -2.45
N LYS A 70 18.21 -8.78 -2.74
CA LYS A 70 19.58 -8.64 -2.22
C LYS A 70 20.27 -7.40 -2.77
N GLU A 71 20.16 -7.14 -4.08
CA GLU A 71 20.69 -5.91 -4.69
C GLU A 71 20.06 -4.66 -4.05
N VAL A 72 18.75 -4.68 -3.76
CA VAL A 72 18.07 -3.60 -3.03
C VAL A 72 18.66 -3.40 -1.64
N ASN A 73 18.97 -4.48 -0.91
CA ASN A 73 19.62 -4.38 0.41
C ASN A 73 21.02 -3.77 0.32
N GLU A 74 21.80 -4.15 -0.70
CA GLU A 74 23.17 -3.65 -0.91
C GLU A 74 23.21 -2.16 -1.28
N ILE A 75 22.24 -1.64 -2.03
CA ILE A 75 22.16 -0.20 -2.35
C ILE A 75 21.50 0.63 -1.24
N MET A 76 20.92 0.00 -0.23
CA MET A 76 20.15 0.70 0.79
C MET A 76 21.06 1.55 1.68
N SER A 77 20.79 2.85 1.73
CA SER A 77 21.50 3.79 2.61
C SER A 77 20.81 3.96 3.97
N ALA A 78 21.44 4.71 4.88
CA ALA A 78 20.87 5.02 6.19
C ALA A 78 19.52 5.76 6.12
N SER A 79 19.29 6.55 5.07
CA SER A 79 18.04 7.31 4.89
C SER A 79 17.29 6.90 3.62
N THR A 80 15.96 6.97 3.67
CA THR A 80 15.08 6.69 2.54
C THR A 80 14.03 7.80 2.42
N SER A 81 13.91 8.37 1.24
CA SER A 81 12.81 9.26 0.89
C SER A 81 11.76 8.44 0.14
N PHE A 82 10.49 8.59 0.54
CA PHE A 82 9.36 7.93 -0.11
C PHE A 82 8.66 8.92 -1.03
N ARG A 83 8.44 8.52 -2.28
CA ARG A 83 7.71 9.27 -3.30
C ARG A 83 6.62 8.40 -3.88
N THR A 84 5.46 8.98 -4.10
CA THR A 84 4.32 8.29 -4.71
C THR A 84 4.17 8.82 -6.13
N TYR A 85 4.03 7.91 -7.09
CA TYR A 85 3.81 8.27 -8.49
C TYR A 85 2.53 7.64 -9.01
N GLU A 86 1.83 8.36 -9.88
CA GLU A 86 0.71 7.85 -10.67
C GLU A 86 1.09 7.89 -12.14
N LEU A 87 0.87 6.79 -12.87
CA LEU A 87 1.09 6.72 -14.31
C LEU A 87 -0.26 6.83 -15.03
N LEU A 88 -0.40 7.88 -15.84
CA LEU A 88 -1.51 8.02 -16.77
C LEU A 88 -1.09 7.44 -18.12
N GLU A 89 -1.76 6.38 -18.58
CA GLU A 89 -1.64 5.89 -19.95
C GLU A 89 -2.88 6.29 -20.74
N PHE A 90 -2.67 6.98 -21.86
CA PHE A 90 -3.74 7.43 -22.74
C PHE A 90 -3.92 6.46 -23.91
N ASP A 91 -5.12 6.40 -24.47
CA ASP A 91 -5.45 5.50 -25.61
C ASP A 91 -4.59 5.76 -26.87
N ASN A 92 -4.02 6.96 -26.99
CA ASN A 92 -3.09 7.31 -28.08
C ASN A 92 -1.65 6.81 -27.85
N GLY A 93 -1.39 6.11 -26.74
CA GLY A 93 -0.06 5.61 -26.38
C GLY A 93 0.85 6.65 -25.71
N GLU A 94 0.34 7.85 -25.42
CA GLU A 94 1.05 8.81 -24.58
C GLU A 94 1.00 8.40 -23.11
N MET A 95 2.05 8.73 -22.38
CA MET A 95 2.17 8.44 -20.96
C MET A 95 2.59 9.68 -20.20
N VAL A 96 1.99 9.90 -19.03
CA VAL A 96 2.32 10.99 -18.12
C VAL A 96 2.53 10.45 -16.71
N LEU A 97 3.66 10.80 -16.10
CA LEU A 97 3.97 10.48 -14.72
C LEU A 97 3.65 11.68 -13.83
N LEU A 98 2.82 11.48 -12.81
CA LEU A 98 2.53 12.46 -11.77
C LEU A 98 3.34 12.13 -10.52
N ASN A 99 4.11 13.08 -10.00
CA ASN A 99 4.73 12.99 -8.68
C ASN A 99 3.76 13.54 -7.63
N LEU A 100 3.38 12.73 -6.64
CA LEU A 100 2.36 13.05 -5.64
C LEU A 100 2.98 13.28 -4.25
N THR A 101 2.29 14.06 -3.41
CA THR A 101 2.61 14.12 -1.97
C THR A 101 2.45 12.73 -1.33
N PRO A 102 3.32 12.36 -0.38
CA PRO A 102 3.24 11.07 0.30
C PRO A 102 2.13 11.03 1.37
N ASP A 103 1.22 12.01 1.39
CA ASP A 103 0.15 12.14 2.38
C ASP A 103 -1.20 11.61 1.84
N ASN A 104 -2.15 11.36 2.74
CA ASN A 104 -3.45 10.76 2.40
C ASN A 104 -4.33 11.65 1.49
N LYS A 105 -3.92 12.90 1.22
CA LYS A 105 -4.67 13.83 0.38
C LYS A 105 -4.13 13.92 -1.05
N TYR A 106 -2.98 13.32 -1.34
CA TYR A 106 -2.31 13.26 -2.65
C TYR A 106 -2.47 14.53 -3.49
N HIS A 107 -1.55 15.46 -3.35
CA HIS A 107 -1.43 16.63 -4.21
C HIS A 107 -0.35 16.41 -5.26
N ILE A 108 -0.56 16.93 -6.47
CA ILE A 108 0.44 16.90 -7.55
C ILE A 108 1.57 17.86 -7.20
N GLN A 109 2.78 17.34 -7.11
CA GLN A 109 4.01 18.11 -6.95
C GLN A 109 4.62 18.44 -8.33
N ASP A 110 4.72 17.44 -9.21
CA ASP A 110 5.31 17.59 -10.54
C ASP A 110 4.57 16.73 -11.58
N VAL A 111 4.71 17.12 -12.85
CA VAL A 111 4.17 16.40 -14.00
C VAL A 111 5.27 16.18 -15.04
N MET A 112 5.43 14.95 -15.50
CA MET A 112 6.39 14.59 -16.54
C MET A 112 5.69 13.85 -17.67
N ILE A 113 5.79 14.37 -18.90
CA ILE A 113 5.44 13.63 -20.10
C ILE A 113 6.56 12.62 -20.36
N ILE A 114 6.24 11.33 -20.45
CA ILE A 114 7.24 10.28 -20.61
C ILE A 114 7.72 10.25 -22.06
N PRO A 115 9.04 10.40 -22.30
CA PRO A 115 9.62 10.30 -23.63
C PRO A 115 9.37 8.93 -24.28
N ASP A 116 9.22 8.90 -25.61
CA ASP A 116 8.89 7.69 -26.38
C ASP A 116 9.85 6.52 -26.15
N ASP A 117 11.14 6.80 -25.97
CA ASP A 117 12.19 5.81 -25.72
C ASP A 117 12.09 5.16 -24.32
N GLN A 118 11.42 5.82 -23.38
CA GLN A 118 11.26 5.36 -21.99
C GLN A 118 9.92 4.67 -21.72
N LYS A 119 8.92 4.82 -22.61
CA LYS A 119 7.57 4.21 -22.46
C LYS A 119 7.61 2.69 -22.29
N ARG A 120 8.66 2.02 -22.80
CA ARG A 120 8.85 0.56 -22.70
C ARG A 120 9.09 0.06 -21.27
N ILE A 121 9.51 0.93 -20.34
CA ILE A 121 9.77 0.56 -18.94
C ILE A 121 8.47 0.23 -18.20
N PHE A 122 7.34 0.79 -18.67
CA PHE A 122 6.04 0.70 -18.00
C PHE A 122 5.09 -0.32 -18.64
N LYS A 123 5.53 -1.05 -19.69
CA LYS A 123 4.73 -2.06 -20.40
C LYS A 123 5.15 -3.48 -20.10
#